data_AF-A0A7W1GM97-F1
#
_entry.id   AF-A0A7W1GM97-F1
#
_cell.length_a   1.000
_cell.length_b   1.000
_cell.length_c   1.000
_cell.angle_alpha   90.00
_cell.angle_beta   90.00
_cell.angle_gamma   90.00
#
_symmetry.space_group_name_H-M   'P 1'
#
loop_
_entity.id
_entity.type
_entity.pdbx_description
1 polymer ?
#
loop_
_entity_poly.entity_id
_entity_poly.type
_entity_poly.pdbx_seq_one_letter_code
_entity_poly.pdbx_strand_id
1 'polypeptide(L)'
;MARALEQFARLKEITSSDIGDPDPQSGPLSYQLAARVDFGAEVKQQLLEQRSEARRMHVVAELLENAVQTMTLELEVRERASHNGKVSPD
;
A
#
# COMPACT_ATOMS: atom_id res chain seq x y z
N MET A 1 9.52 4.86 -10.76
CA MET A 1 9.61 5.69 -9.54
C MET A 1 8.30 6.43 -9.28
N ALA A 2 7.81 7.27 -10.20
CA ALA A 2 6.55 8.03 -10.04
C ALA A 2 5.34 7.15 -9.64
N ARG A 3 5.16 6.01 -10.32
CA ARG A 3 4.06 5.06 -10.01
C ARG A 3 4.05 4.58 -8.56
N ALA A 4 5.20 4.20 -8.00
CA ALA A 4 5.27 3.71 -6.62
C ALA A 4 4.89 4.80 -5.61
N LEU A 5 5.34 6.04 -5.83
CA LEU A 5 4.99 7.18 -4.97
C LEU A 5 3.50 7.53 -5.07
N GLU A 6 2.92 7.46 -6.26
CA GLU A 6 1.49 7.67 -6.46
C GLU A 6 0.65 6.64 -5.69
N GLN A 7 0.97 5.35 -5.83
CA GLN A 7 0.25 4.28 -5.13
C GLN A 7 0.45 4.38 -3.62
N PHE A 8 1.66 4.75 -3.17
CA PHE A 8 1.92 5.00 -1.77
C PHE A 8 1.10 6.18 -1.21
N ALA A 9 0.96 7.28 -1.96
CA ALA A 9 0.11 8.40 -1.56
C ALA A 9 -1.36 7.98 -1.45
N ARG A 10 -1.89 7.23 -2.43
CA ARG A 10 -3.26 6.67 -2.37
C ARG A 10 -3.47 5.78 -1.15
N LEU A 11 -2.48 4.94 -0.83
CA LEU A 11 -2.52 4.07 0.35
C LEU A 11 -2.58 4.88 1.65
N LYS A 12 -1.83 5.99 1.75
CA LYS A 12 -1.90 6.93 2.89
C LYS A 12 -3.31 7.50 3.05
N GLU A 13 -3.94 7.90 1.96
CA GLU A 13 -5.29 8.45 1.96
C GLU A 13 -6.33 7.41 2.46
N ILE A 14 -6.27 6.18 1.95
CA ILE A 14 -7.22 5.11 2.31
C ILE A 14 -7.07 4.69 3.78
N THR A 15 -5.83 4.59 4.26
CA THR A 15 -5.57 4.10 5.63
C THR A 15 -5.82 5.20 6.67
N SER A 16 -6.01 6.47 6.26
CA SER A 16 -6.05 7.64 7.14
C SER A 16 -4.92 7.63 8.18
N SER A 17 -3.77 7.06 7.79
CA SER A 17 -2.70 6.69 8.69
C SER A 17 -1.56 7.66 8.55
N ASP A 18 -0.96 8.03 9.68
CA ASP A 18 0.21 8.92 9.76
C ASP A 18 1.49 8.18 9.33
N ILE A 19 1.43 7.59 8.14
CA ILE A 19 2.56 6.93 7.52
C ILE A 19 3.48 8.06 7.03
N GLY A 20 4.55 8.30 7.79
CA GLY A 20 5.52 9.34 7.48
C GLY A 20 6.10 9.20 6.07
N ASP A 21 6.49 10.31 5.45
CA ASP A 21 7.05 10.32 4.10
C ASP A 21 8.44 9.67 4.05
N PRO A 22 8.85 9.10 2.90
CA PRO A 22 10.20 8.58 2.73
C PRO A 22 11.25 9.70 2.85
N ASP A 23 12.31 9.44 3.61
CA ASP A 23 13.46 10.33 3.76
C ASP A 23 14.56 9.93 2.75
N PRO A 24 14.87 10.77 1.75
CA PRO A 24 15.87 10.45 0.73
C PRO A 24 17.28 10.16 1.29
N GLN A 25 17.59 10.57 2.53
CA GLN A 25 18.88 10.28 3.18
C GLN A 25 18.94 8.90 3.86
N SER A 26 17.79 8.27 4.11
CA SER A 26 17.68 7.00 4.85
C SER A 26 17.95 5.74 4.02
N GLY A 27 18.32 5.88 2.73
CA GLY A 27 18.70 4.77 1.85
C GLY A 27 17.78 4.61 0.63
N PRO A 28 17.81 3.44 -0.06
CA PRO A 28 17.07 3.23 -1.30
C PRO A 28 15.56 3.41 -1.10
N LEU A 29 14.91 4.18 -1.98
CA LEU A 29 13.48 4.52 -1.84
C LEU A 29 12.61 3.25 -1.80
N SER A 30 12.97 2.22 -2.57
CA SER A 30 12.28 0.92 -2.59
C SER A 30 12.12 0.31 -1.19
N TYR A 31 13.17 0.34 -0.37
CA TYR A 31 13.12 -0.21 0.99
C TYR A 31 12.35 0.69 1.93
N GLN A 32 12.45 2.01 1.76
CA GLN A 32 11.70 2.96 2.58
C GLN A 32 10.19 2.81 2.41
N LEU A 33 9.72 2.63 1.17
CA LEU A 33 8.31 2.39 0.88
C LEU A 33 7.87 1.02 1.41
N ALA A 34 8.68 -0.03 1.19
CA ALA A 34 8.36 -1.38 1.66
C ALA A 34 8.38 -1.53 3.19
N ALA A 35 9.12 -0.68 3.92
CA ALA A 35 9.13 -0.68 5.38
C ALA A 35 7.84 -0.12 5.99
N ARG A 36 7.12 0.73 5.25
CA ARG A 36 5.92 1.44 5.71
C ARG A 36 4.63 0.64 5.53
N VAL A 37 4.69 -0.44 4.79
CA VAL A 37 3.57 -1.34 4.52
C VAL A 37 3.94 -2.74 5.00
N ASP A 38 2.98 -3.44 5.59
CA ASP A 38 3.20 -4.83 5.95
C ASP A 38 2.90 -5.76 4.78
N PHE A 39 3.92 -6.06 3.99
CA PHE A 39 3.86 -7.07 2.93
C PHE A 39 4.17 -8.49 3.41
N GLY A 40 4.42 -8.68 4.71
CA GLY A 40 4.90 -9.95 5.24
C GLY A 40 6.39 -10.21 4.99
N ALA A 41 6.94 -11.17 5.72
CA ALA A 41 8.38 -11.45 5.74
C ALA A 41 8.91 -11.98 4.41
N GLU A 42 8.16 -12.89 3.74
CA GLU A 42 8.60 -13.52 2.50
C GLU A 42 8.76 -12.51 1.37
N VAL A 43 7.78 -11.63 1.18
CA VAL A 43 7.85 -10.55 0.16
C VAL A 43 9.00 -9.59 0.47
N LYS A 44 9.20 -9.23 1.74
CA LYS A 44 10.32 -8.37 2.16
C LYS A 44 11.67 -9.04 1.91
N GLN A 45 11.80 -10.36 2.10
CA GLN A 45 13.01 -11.12 1.74
C GLN A 45 13.25 -11.10 0.23
N GLN A 46 12.24 -11.37 -0.59
CA GLN A 46 12.38 -11.31 -2.05
C GLN A 46 12.86 -9.94 -2.54
N LEU A 47 12.37 -8.85 -1.93
CA LEU A 47 12.83 -7.49 -2.23
C LEU A 47 14.31 -7.28 -1.86
N LEU A 48 14.78 -7.83 -0.75
CA LEU A 48 16.19 -7.72 -0.32
C LEU A 48 17.14 -8.48 -1.25
N GLU A 49 16.70 -9.59 -1.83
CA GLU A 49 17.50 -10.41 -2.76
C GLU A 49 17.68 -9.75 -4.14
N GLN A 50 16.80 -8.82 -4.51
CA GLN A 50 16.91 -8.08 -5.76
C GLN A 50 18.10 -7.12 -5.74
N ARG A 51 18.99 -7.24 -6.73
CA ARG A 51 20.22 -6.41 -6.82
C ARG A 51 20.02 -5.06 -7.49
N SER A 52 18.96 -4.89 -8.28
CA SER A 52 18.67 -3.65 -9.02
C SER A 52 17.57 -2.84 -8.33
N GLU A 53 17.87 -1.59 -7.99
CA GLU A 53 16.88 -0.67 -7.42
C GLU A 53 15.72 -0.40 -8.38
N ALA A 54 15.99 -0.23 -9.66
CA ALA A 54 14.94 -0.01 -10.66
C ALA A 54 13.95 -1.19 -10.70
N ARG A 55 14.46 -2.42 -10.62
CA ARG A 55 13.63 -3.64 -10.56
C ARG A 55 12.86 -3.74 -9.25
N ARG A 56 13.51 -3.48 -8.11
CA ARG A 56 12.82 -3.40 -6.81
C ARG A 56 11.69 -2.39 -6.82
N MET A 57 11.94 -1.20 -7.36
CA MET A 57 10.91 -0.15 -7.45
C MET A 57 9.72 -0.53 -8.32
N HIS A 58 9.92 -1.37 -9.35
CA HIS A 58 8.81 -1.90 -10.14
C HIS A 58 7.95 -2.84 -9.29
N VAL A 59 8.57 -3.82 -8.64
CA VAL A 59 7.88 -4.77 -7.75
C VAL A 59 7.15 -4.05 -6.61
N VAL A 60 7.80 -3.08 -5.96
CA VAL A 60 7.18 -2.27 -4.91
C VAL A 60 5.96 -1.51 -5.43
N ALA A 61 5.99 -0.99 -6.66
CA ALA A 61 4.84 -0.32 -7.24
C ALA A 61 3.64 -1.27 -7.43
N GLU A 62 3.89 -2.50 -7.90
CA GLU A 62 2.85 -3.52 -8.07
C GLU A 62 2.27 -3.97 -6.71
N LEU A 63 3.12 -4.16 -5.71
CA LEU A 63 2.67 -4.50 -4.35
C LEU A 63 1.79 -3.41 -3.74
N LEU A 64 2.19 -2.14 -3.90
CA LEU A 64 1.41 -1.00 -3.41
C LEU A 64 0.07 -0.87 -4.15
N GLU A 65 0.05 -1.07 -5.46
CA GLU A 65 -1.18 -1.06 -6.25
C GLU A 65 -2.15 -2.16 -5.80
N ASN A 66 -1.66 -3.38 -5.61
CA ASN A 66 -2.48 -4.48 -5.10
C ASN A 66 -3.05 -4.16 -3.72
N ALA A 67 -2.23 -3.59 -2.82
CA ALA A 67 -2.70 -3.19 -1.49
C ALA A 67 -3.81 -2.12 -1.57
N VAL A 68 -3.63 -1.09 -2.41
CA VAL A 68 -4.65 -0.05 -2.67
C VAL A 68 -5.95 -0.68 -3.18
N GLN A 69 -5.87 -1.61 -4.12
CA GLN A 69 -7.05 -2.29 -4.66
C GLN A 69 -7.77 -3.12 -3.61
N THR A 70 -7.04 -3.92 -2.83
CA THR A 70 -7.62 -4.74 -1.75
C THR A 70 -8.32 -3.87 -0.71
N MET A 71 -7.66 -2.83 -0.20
CA MET A 71 -8.24 -1.97 0.83
C MET A 71 -9.44 -1.17 0.33
N THR A 72 -9.41 -0.70 -0.93
CA THR A 72 -10.57 -0.04 -1.56
C THR A 72 -11.77 -0.98 -1.60
N LEU A 73 -11.56 -2.22 -2.05
CA LEU A 73 -12.63 -3.21 -2.12
C LEU A 73 -13.21 -3.54 -0.73
N GLU A 74 -12.35 -3.71 0.27
CA GLU A 74 -12.78 -3.97 1.65
C GLU A 74 -13.65 -2.83 2.20
N LEU A 75 -13.27 -1.57 1.90
CA LEU A 75 -14.04 -0.40 2.29
C LEU A 75 -15.42 -0.39 1.62
N GLU A 76 -15.49 -0.60 0.30
CA GLU A 76 -16.76 -0.65 -0.42
C GLU A 76 -17.70 -1.75 0.11
N VAL A 77 -17.15 -2.93 0.42
CA VAL A 77 -17.93 -4.03 1.01
C VAL A 77 -18.46 -3.64 2.39
N ARG A 78 -17.63 -3.01 3.22
CA ARG A 78 -18.03 -2.53 4.56
C ARG A 78 -19.10 -1.45 4.48
N GLU A 79 -19.00 -0.51 3.55
CA GLU A 79 -20.00 0.55 3.36
C GLU A 79 -21.36 -0.03 2.95
N ARG A 80 -21.38 -0.98 2.01
CA ARG A 80 -22.61 -1.67 1.59
C ARG A 80 -23.25 -2.46 2.73
N ALA A 81 -22.45 -3.19 3.50
CA ALA A 81 -22.93 -3.93 4.68
C ALA A 81 -23.51 -2.97 5.74
N SER A 82 -22.90 -1.79 5.93
CA SER A 82 -23.37 -0.77 6.87
C SER A 82 -24.68 -0.11 6.44
N HIS A 83 -24.94 -0.01 5.14
CA HIS A 83 -26.17 0.60 4.60
C HIS A 83 -27.37 -0.35 4.63
N ASN A 84 -27.16 -1.65 4.41
CA ASN A 84 -28.22 -2.67 4.40
C ASN A 84 -28.80 -2.99 5.80
N GLY A 85 -28.17 -2.51 6.88
CA GLY A 85 -28.70 -2.64 8.25
C GLY A 85 -29.71 -1.57 8.68
N LYS A 86 -29.97 -0.54 7.85
CA LYS A 86 -30.86 0.60 8.19
C LYS A 86 -32.24 0.56 7.52
N VAL A 87 -32.66 -0.57 6.96
CA VAL A 87 -34.05 -0.76 6.55
C VAL A 87 -34.87 -1.22 7.76
N SER A 88 -35.30 -0.26 8.58
CA SER A 88 -36.42 -0.49 9.50
C SER A 88 -37.69 -0.77 8.66
N PRO A 89 -38.46 -1.82 8.96
CA PRO A 89 -39.75 -2.02 8.33
C PRO A 89 -40.74 -0.96 8.85
N ASP A 90 -41.42 -0.27 7.94
CA ASP A 90 -42.68 0.43 8.20
C ASP A 90 -43.78 -0.24 7.35
#